data_AF-A0A940NRU5-F1
#
_entry.id   AF-A0A940NRU5-F1
#
_cell.length_a   1.000
_cell.length_b   1.000
_cell.length_c   1.000
_cell.angle_alpha   90.00
_cell.angle_beta   90.00
_cell.angle_gamma   90.00
#
_symmetry.space_group_name_H-M   'P 1'
#
loop_
_entity.id
_entity.type
_entity.pdbx_description
1 polymer ?
#
loop_
_entity_poly.entity_id
_entity_poly.type
_entity_poly.pdbx_seq_one_letter_code
_entity_poly.pdbx_strand_id
1 'polypeptide(L)'
;MKNNKNKWLSSKVWGYTASVVLMPYAALKTMWAFGIALGWSSKGISELHMAMKSGNPVIHFLYSNGIDITAILACVASLLGLSLVQSWGRKMDRRLVLIPAWLGGTAFTYIGSDGLYLVRKAEIGDMHLWVFLLVYGGFLLWGITTLLAAVSFQNREKRFT
;
A
#
# COMPACT_ATOMS: atom_id res chain seq x y z
N MET A 1 33.88 6.63 1.48
CA MET A 1 32.39 6.61 1.59
C MET A 1 31.61 6.44 0.27
N LYS A 2 32.23 6.46 -0.94
CA LYS A 2 31.50 6.28 -2.23
C LYS A 2 30.89 4.87 -2.44
N ASN A 3 31.36 3.83 -1.75
CA ASN A 3 30.96 2.44 -2.02
C ASN A 3 29.59 2.02 -1.40
N ASN A 4 29.15 2.67 -0.32
CA ASN A 4 27.92 2.28 0.39
C ASN A 4 26.62 2.78 -0.29
N LYS A 5 26.64 3.98 -0.90
CA LYS A 5 25.46 4.53 -1.58
C LYS A 5 24.98 3.64 -2.73
N ASN A 6 25.92 3.09 -3.50
CA ASN A 6 25.60 2.19 -4.63
C ASN A 6 25.07 0.83 -4.18
N LYS A 7 25.50 0.30 -3.02
CA LYS A 7 24.95 -0.93 -2.43
C LYS A 7 23.51 -0.71 -1.96
N TRP A 8 23.24 0.41 -1.30
CA TRP A 8 21.92 0.75 -0.76
C TRP A 8 20.87 0.94 -1.85
N LEU A 9 21.24 1.66 -2.92
CA LEU A 9 20.40 1.88 -4.10
C LEU A 9 20.31 0.67 -5.04
N SER A 10 20.91 -0.47 -4.69
CA SER A 10 20.76 -1.74 -5.41
C SER A 10 20.12 -2.82 -4.52
N SER A 11 19.75 -2.46 -3.28
CA SER A 11 19.29 -3.41 -2.26
C SER A 11 17.93 -4.01 -2.60
N LYS A 12 17.76 -5.31 -2.34
CA LYS A 12 16.46 -5.99 -2.45
C LYS A 12 15.55 -5.72 -1.24
N VAL A 13 16.11 -5.18 -0.15
CA VAL A 13 15.35 -4.91 1.09
C VAL A 13 14.10 -4.08 0.78
N TRP A 14 14.21 -3.07 -0.09
CA TRP A 14 13.09 -2.19 -0.42
C TRP A 14 11.88 -2.89 -1.00
N GLY A 15 12.07 -3.84 -1.91
CA GLY A 15 10.94 -4.58 -2.50
C GLY A 15 10.32 -5.56 -1.50
N TYR A 16 11.12 -6.18 -0.64
CA TYR A 16 10.61 -7.00 0.46
C TYR A 16 9.83 -6.16 1.47
N THR A 17 10.34 -5.00 1.87
CA THR A 17 9.63 -4.07 2.74
C THR A 17 8.31 -3.63 2.10
N ALA A 18 8.34 -3.18 0.84
CA ALA A 18 7.12 -2.82 0.10
C ALA A 18 6.11 -4.00 0.02
N SER A 19 6.60 -5.25 -0.03
CA SER A 19 5.70 -6.42 -0.07
C SER A 19 4.96 -6.72 1.24
N VAL A 20 5.45 -6.23 2.39
CA VAL A 20 4.86 -6.54 3.69
C VAL A 20 4.16 -5.35 4.37
N VAL A 21 4.52 -4.10 4.03
CA VAL A 21 4.04 -2.89 4.72
C VAL A 21 2.52 -2.74 4.70
N LEU A 22 1.85 -3.15 3.61
CA LEU A 22 0.38 -3.02 3.50
C LEU A 22 -0.39 -4.23 4.06
N MET A 23 0.30 -5.27 4.54
CA MET A 23 -0.39 -6.46 5.08
C MET A 23 -1.23 -6.17 6.33
N PRO A 24 -0.75 -5.37 7.31
CA PRO A 24 -1.60 -4.95 8.43
C PRO A 24 -2.85 -4.19 7.98
N TYR A 25 -2.72 -3.33 6.97
CA TYR A 25 -3.85 -2.60 6.38
C TYR A 25 -4.84 -3.55 5.69
N ALA A 26 -4.37 -4.51 4.90
CA ALA A 26 -5.22 -5.50 4.23
C ALA A 26 -5.99 -6.36 5.25
N ALA A 27 -5.32 -6.80 6.32
CA ALA A 27 -5.95 -7.53 7.41
C ALA A 27 -7.05 -6.70 8.08
N LEU A 28 -6.76 -5.43 8.38
CA LEU A 28 -7.71 -4.52 9.00
C LEU A 28 -8.94 -4.28 8.12
N LYS A 29 -8.74 -4.05 6.82
CA LYS A 29 -9.83 -3.91 5.83
C LYS A 29 -10.70 -5.16 5.75
N THR A 30 -10.08 -6.34 5.81
CA THR A 30 -10.80 -7.62 5.85
C THR A 30 -11.65 -7.73 7.12
N MET A 31 -11.09 -7.39 8.29
CA MET A 31 -11.83 -7.39 9.55
C MET A 31 -13.03 -6.43 9.51
N TRP A 32 -12.87 -5.23 8.94
CA TRP A 32 -13.96 -4.27 8.77
C TRP A 32 -15.05 -4.79 7.84
N ALA A 33 -14.70 -5.51 6.76
CA ALA A 33 -15.69 -6.12 5.86
C ALA A 33 -16.52 -7.22 6.55
N PHE A 34 -15.97 -7.88 7.57
CA PHE A 34 -16.70 -8.82 8.43
C PHE A 34 -17.46 -8.14 9.59
N GLY A 35 -17.52 -6.80 9.62
CA GLY A 35 -18.25 -6.05 10.64
C GLY A 35 -17.50 -5.86 11.96
N ILE A 36 -16.22 -6.25 12.05
CA ILE A 36 -15.42 -6.01 13.25
C ILE A 36 -15.01 -4.54 13.28
N ALA A 37 -15.58 -3.73 14.19
CA ALA A 37 -15.36 -2.29 14.28
C ALA A 37 -14.02 -1.88 14.91
N LEU A 38 -12.91 -2.55 14.56
CA LEU A 38 -11.62 -2.30 15.21
C LEU A 38 -11.10 -0.89 14.89
N GLY A 39 -11.01 -0.06 15.93
CA GLY A 39 -10.50 1.31 15.88
C GLY A 39 -11.35 2.31 15.09
N TRP A 40 -12.65 2.01 14.99
CA TRP A 40 -13.69 2.92 14.53
C TRP A 40 -14.75 3.10 15.62
N SER A 41 -15.41 4.26 15.65
CA SER A 41 -16.66 4.41 16.40
C SER A 41 -17.78 3.56 15.78
N SER A 42 -18.78 3.18 16.58
CA SER A 42 -19.96 2.43 16.10
C SER A 42 -20.72 3.18 14.99
N LYS A 43 -20.69 4.51 15.01
CA LYS A 43 -21.27 5.35 13.97
C LYS A 43 -20.41 5.28 12.70
N GLY A 44 -19.10 5.50 12.81
CA GLY A 44 -18.20 5.50 11.67
C GLY A 44 -18.12 4.15 10.95
N ILE A 45 -18.16 3.03 11.66
CA ILE A 45 -18.20 1.70 11.02
C ILE A 45 -19.52 1.48 10.26
N SER A 46 -20.65 1.97 10.76
CA SER A 46 -21.95 1.90 10.08
C SER A 46 -21.95 2.74 8.81
N GLU A 47 -21.43 3.96 8.88
CA GLU A 47 -21.27 4.84 7.72
C GLU A 47 -20.34 4.23 6.66
N LEU A 48 -19.24 3.58 7.08
CA LEU A 48 -18.37 2.83 6.17
C LEU A 48 -19.12 1.71 5.44
N HIS A 49 -19.91 0.90 6.17
CA HIS A 49 -20.69 -0.18 5.56
C HIS A 49 -21.75 0.34 4.60
N MET A 50 -22.43 1.43 4.94
CA MET A 50 -23.39 2.08 4.05
C MET A 50 -22.72 2.58 2.77
N ALA A 51 -21.58 3.28 2.90
CA ALA A 51 -20.83 3.78 1.76
C ALA A 51 -20.38 2.64 0.82
N MET A 52 -19.82 1.55 1.37
CA MET A 52 -19.37 0.40 0.58
C MET A 52 -20.54 -0.32 -0.11
N LYS A 53 -21.67 -0.48 0.57
CA LYS A 53 -22.87 -1.10 -0.02
C LYS A 53 -23.57 -0.21 -1.06
N SER A 54 -23.45 1.11 -0.93
CA SER A 54 -23.93 2.05 -1.95
C SER A 54 -23.00 2.20 -3.15
N GLY A 55 -21.87 1.50 -3.16
CA GLY A 55 -20.91 1.53 -4.26
C GLY A 55 -21.47 0.91 -5.55
N ASN A 56 -20.62 0.87 -6.58
CA ASN A 56 -20.99 0.19 -7.83
C ASN A 56 -21.31 -1.30 -7.59
N PRO A 57 -21.97 -1.99 -8.54
CA PRO A 57 -22.41 -3.38 -8.35
C PRO A 57 -21.27 -4.34 -7.97
N VAL A 58 -20.05 -4.10 -8.47
CA VAL A 58 -18.88 -4.93 -8.17
C VAL A 58 -18.42 -4.74 -6.73
N ILE A 59 -18.30 -3.50 -6.26
CA ILE A 59 -17.92 -3.17 -4.89
C ILE A 59 -18.98 -3.71 -3.93
N HIS A 60 -20.26 -3.48 -4.21
CA HIS A 60 -21.35 -4.02 -3.40
C HIS A 60 -21.30 -5.55 -3.33
N PHE A 61 -21.11 -6.23 -4.47
CA PHE A 61 -21.00 -7.68 -4.52
C PHE A 61 -19.83 -8.21 -3.69
N LEU A 62 -18.63 -7.68 -3.88
CA LEU A 62 -17.43 -8.10 -3.14
C LEU A 62 -17.62 -7.87 -1.64
N TYR A 63 -18.05 -6.66 -1.26
CA TYR A 63 -18.21 -6.29 0.14
C TYR A 63 -19.31 -7.11 0.84
N SER A 64 -20.39 -7.44 0.13
CA SER A 64 -21.45 -8.32 0.64
C SER A 64 -20.96 -9.75 0.88
N ASN A 65 -19.88 -10.18 0.25
CA ASN A 65 -19.21 -11.45 0.48
C ASN A 65 -18.04 -11.33 1.48
N GLY A 66 -17.91 -10.21 2.21
CA GLY A 66 -16.84 -9.97 3.18
C GLY A 66 -15.49 -9.61 2.54
N ILE A 67 -15.48 -9.21 1.27
CA ILE A 67 -14.27 -8.89 0.53
C ILE A 67 -14.18 -7.38 0.29
N ASP A 68 -13.23 -6.72 0.95
CA ASP A 68 -12.92 -5.31 0.69
C ASP A 68 -11.99 -5.20 -0.55
N ILE A 69 -12.42 -4.46 -1.57
CA ILE A 69 -11.63 -4.26 -2.80
C ILE A 69 -10.27 -3.62 -2.50
N THR A 70 -10.17 -2.78 -1.47
CA THR A 70 -8.90 -2.15 -1.08
C THR A 70 -7.95 -3.13 -0.38
N ALA A 71 -8.47 -4.19 0.26
CA ALA A 71 -7.64 -5.30 0.73
C ALA A 71 -7.04 -6.08 -0.46
N ILE A 72 -7.82 -6.34 -1.51
CA ILE A 72 -7.31 -6.95 -2.74
C ILE A 72 -6.22 -6.07 -3.36
N LEU A 73 -6.47 -4.76 -3.49
CA LEU A 73 -5.49 -3.82 -4.04
C LEU A 73 -4.19 -3.78 -3.20
N ALA A 74 -4.29 -3.87 -1.87
CA ALA A 74 -3.13 -3.97 -0.99
C ALA A 74 -2.33 -5.26 -1.24
N CYS A 75 -3.00 -6.40 -1.46
CA CYS A 75 -2.32 -7.63 -1.86
C CYS A 75 -1.63 -7.51 -3.23
N VAL A 76 -2.28 -6.89 -4.22
CA VAL A 76 -1.68 -6.62 -5.54
C VAL A 76 -0.47 -5.69 -5.41
N ALA A 77 -0.57 -4.64 -4.60
CA ALA A 77 0.53 -3.73 -4.28
C ALA A 77 1.71 -4.45 -3.59
N SER A 78 1.43 -5.41 -2.72
CA SER A 78 2.44 -6.27 -2.11
C SER A 78 3.13 -7.18 -3.13
N LEU A 79 2.37 -7.79 -4.04
CA LEU A 79 2.91 -8.59 -5.14
C LEU A 79 3.76 -7.74 -6.09
N LEU A 80 3.38 -6.49 -6.34
CA LEU A 80 4.18 -5.54 -7.10
C LEU A 80 5.53 -5.29 -6.42
N GLY A 81 5.57 -5.06 -5.10
CA GLY A 81 6.81 -4.95 -4.33
C GLY A 81 7.69 -6.20 -4.45
N LEU A 82 7.08 -7.39 -4.40
CA LEU A 82 7.78 -8.66 -4.54
C LEU A 82 8.33 -8.89 -5.96
N SER A 83 7.58 -8.46 -6.98
CA SER A 83 8.01 -8.55 -8.39
C SER A 83 9.32 -7.77 -8.64
N LEU A 84 9.52 -6.65 -7.95
CA LEU A 84 10.72 -5.83 -8.07
C LEU A 84 12.00 -6.49 -7.51
N VAL A 85 11.90 -7.64 -6.83
CA VAL A 85 13.06 -8.31 -6.20
C VAL A 85 13.22 -9.77 -6.59
N GLN A 86 12.13 -10.43 -6.98
CA GLN A 86 12.12 -11.83 -7.38
C GLN A 86 12.54 -12.05 -8.83
N SER A 87 12.99 -13.27 -9.13
CA SER A 87 13.43 -13.66 -10.47
C SER A 87 12.29 -13.66 -11.49
N TRP A 88 11.07 -14.00 -11.08
CA TRP A 88 9.90 -14.00 -11.96
C TRP A 88 9.48 -12.59 -12.40
N GLY A 89 9.62 -11.58 -11.54
CA GLY A 89 9.30 -10.20 -11.92
C GLY A 89 10.26 -9.62 -12.95
N ARG A 90 11.51 -10.11 -13.01
CA ARG A 90 12.46 -9.79 -14.09
C ARG A 90 12.10 -10.43 -15.44
N LYS A 91 11.27 -11.46 -15.45
CA LYS A 91 10.80 -12.10 -16.69
C LYS A 91 9.64 -11.33 -17.32
N MET A 92 9.01 -10.42 -16.58
CA MET A 92 7.91 -9.59 -17.07
C MET A 92 8.46 -8.39 -17.85
N ASP A 93 7.66 -7.83 -18.76
CA ASP A 93 8.00 -6.55 -19.39
C ASP A 93 8.23 -5.49 -18.30
N ARG A 94 9.39 -4.87 -18.34
CA ARG A 94 9.82 -3.81 -17.45
C ARG A 94 8.77 -2.70 -17.32
N ARG A 95 8.03 -2.39 -18.38
CA ARG A 95 6.96 -1.37 -18.36
C ARG A 95 5.81 -1.76 -17.43
N LEU A 96 5.41 -3.03 -17.44
CA LEU A 96 4.32 -3.56 -16.62
C LEU A 96 4.63 -3.53 -15.13
N VAL A 97 5.91 -3.59 -14.75
CA VAL A 97 6.32 -3.54 -13.34
C VAL A 97 6.64 -2.10 -12.91
N LEU A 98 7.39 -1.36 -13.74
CA LEU A 98 7.87 -0.03 -13.33
C LEU A 98 6.80 1.05 -13.42
N ILE A 99 5.91 1.04 -14.42
CA ILE A 99 4.87 2.08 -14.53
C ILE A 99 3.97 2.04 -13.29
N PRO A 100 3.41 0.89 -12.87
CA PRO A 100 2.62 0.81 -11.65
C PRO A 100 3.43 1.14 -10.39
N ALA A 101 4.71 0.75 -10.32
CA ALA A 101 5.55 1.06 -9.17
C ALA A 101 5.79 2.56 -9.00
N TRP A 102 6.04 3.29 -10.10
CA TRP A 102 6.20 4.74 -10.08
C TRP A 102 4.90 5.46 -9.79
N LEU A 103 3.80 5.10 -10.47
CA LEU A 103 2.51 5.73 -10.27
C LEU A 103 1.98 5.46 -8.85
N GLY A 104 1.93 4.19 -8.45
CA GLY A 104 1.48 3.78 -7.12
C GLY A 104 2.39 4.35 -6.03
N GLY A 105 3.71 4.23 -6.19
CA GLY A 105 4.68 4.76 -5.23
C GLY A 105 4.52 6.26 -5.00
N THR A 106 4.33 7.04 -6.07
CA THR A 106 4.13 8.49 -5.99
C THR A 106 2.78 8.84 -5.37
N ALA A 107 1.70 8.21 -5.83
CA ALA A 107 0.35 8.44 -5.34
C ALA A 107 0.23 8.14 -3.83
N PHE A 108 0.73 6.99 -3.38
CA PHE A 108 0.65 6.60 -1.96
C PHE A 108 1.61 7.40 -1.08
N THR A 109 2.74 7.87 -1.60
CA THR A 109 3.59 8.84 -0.88
C THR A 109 2.83 10.13 -0.64
N TYR A 110 2.12 10.64 -1.66
CA TYR A 110 1.30 11.85 -1.52
C TYR A 110 0.12 11.64 -0.55
N ILE A 111 -0.69 10.60 -0.77
CA ILE A 111 -1.86 10.28 0.07
C ILE A 111 -1.45 10.05 1.53
N GLY A 112 -0.36 9.30 1.75
CA GLY A 112 0.14 9.06 3.10
C GLY A 112 0.64 10.34 3.78
N SER A 113 1.31 11.22 3.03
CA SER A 113 1.79 12.52 3.56
C SER A 113 0.62 13.44 3.92
N ASP A 114 -0.38 13.53 3.05
CA ASP A 114 -1.59 14.34 3.27
C ASP A 114 -2.39 13.81 4.48
N GLY A 115 -2.56 12.50 4.59
CA GLY A 115 -3.18 11.88 5.76
C GLY A 115 -2.44 12.23 7.06
N LEU A 116 -1.12 12.06 7.12
CA LEU A 116 -0.35 12.43 8.31
C LEU A 116 -0.42 13.94 8.63
N TYR A 117 -0.64 14.79 7.63
CA TYR A 117 -0.89 16.20 7.84
C TYR A 117 -2.24 16.46 8.52
N LEU A 118 -3.29 15.66 8.24
CA LEU A 118 -4.58 15.74 8.95
C LEU A 118 -4.46 15.35 10.43
N VAL A 119 -3.58 14.40 10.77
CA VAL A 119 -3.28 14.06 12.18
C VAL A 119 -2.79 15.29 12.93
N ARG A 120 -1.91 16.09 12.31
CA ARG A 120 -1.40 17.33 12.90
C ARG A 120 -2.50 18.36 13.18
N LYS A 121 -3.57 18.34 12.37
CA LYS A 121 -4.74 19.21 12.55
C LYS A 121 -5.79 18.65 13.52
N ALA A 122 -5.58 17.45 14.07
CA ALA A 122 -6.57 16.70 14.84
C ALA A 122 -7.87 16.40 14.06
N GLU A 123 -7.80 16.35 12.72
CA GLU A 123 -8.92 16.12 11.81
C GLU A 123 -9.02 14.63 11.40
N ILE A 124 -8.98 13.72 12.38
CA ILE A 124 -8.95 12.26 12.13
C ILE A 124 -10.35 11.59 12.15
N GLY A 125 -11.40 12.38 12.35
CA GLY A 125 -12.80 11.91 12.34
C GLY A 125 -13.10 10.86 13.42
N ASP A 126 -13.93 9.88 13.06
CA ASP A 126 -14.36 8.77 13.92
C ASP A 126 -13.33 7.62 14.05
N MET A 127 -12.14 7.78 13.47
CA MET A 127 -11.09 6.77 13.46
C MET A 127 -10.11 6.98 14.62
N HIS A 128 -9.73 5.90 15.30
CA HIS A 128 -8.72 5.98 16.35
C HIS A 128 -7.35 6.35 15.76
N LEU A 129 -6.58 7.17 16.48
CA LEU A 129 -5.28 7.67 16.04
C LEU A 129 -4.32 6.56 15.58
N TRP A 130 -4.25 5.44 16.30
CA TRP A 130 -3.34 4.35 15.93
C TRP A 130 -3.74 3.64 14.62
N VAL A 131 -5.05 3.52 14.34
CA VAL A 131 -5.56 3.00 13.06
C VAL A 131 -5.21 3.98 11.96
N PHE A 132 -5.43 5.27 12.20
CA PHE A 132 -5.13 6.31 11.25
C PHE A 132 -3.64 6.31 10.86
N LEU A 133 -2.74 6.22 11.85
CA LEU A 133 -1.30 6.10 11.63
C LEU A 133 -0.92 4.81 10.90
N LEU A 134 -1.59 3.69 11.20
CA LEU A 134 -1.37 2.42 10.48
C LEU A 134 -1.75 2.55 9.00
N VAL A 135 -2.90 3.17 8.69
CA VAL A 135 -3.39 3.36 7.32
C VAL A 135 -2.49 4.32 6.56
N TYR A 136 -2.41 5.59 6.99
CA TYR A 136 -1.74 6.64 6.22
C TYR A 136 -0.22 6.60 6.37
N GLY A 137 0.29 6.21 7.54
CA GLY A 137 1.71 5.92 7.72
C GLY A 137 2.14 4.69 6.92
N GLY A 138 1.30 3.65 6.86
CA GLY A 138 1.50 2.49 5.99
C GLY A 138 1.54 2.87 4.52
N PHE A 139 0.63 3.73 4.06
CA PHE A 139 0.61 4.25 2.69
C PHE A 139 1.88 5.05 2.35
N LEU A 140 2.30 5.94 3.25
CA LEU A 140 3.53 6.71 3.05
C LEU A 140 4.75 5.78 2.96
N LEU A 141 4.88 4.86 3.91
CA LEU A 141 6.00 3.93 3.96
C LEU A 141 6.02 3.01 2.74
N TRP A 142 4.85 2.50 2.31
CA TRP A 142 4.74 1.70 1.10
C TRP A 142 5.10 2.50 -0.15
N GLY A 143 4.63 3.75 -0.24
CA GLY A 143 4.95 4.65 -1.35
C GLY A 143 6.46 4.84 -1.50
N ILE A 144 7.13 5.26 -0.42
CA ILE A 144 8.58 5.50 -0.40
C ILE A 144 9.36 4.22 -0.72
N THR A 145 9.03 3.10 -0.06
CA THR A 145 9.75 1.84 -0.25
C THR A 145 9.55 1.28 -1.66
N THR A 146 8.39 1.48 -2.27
CA THR A 146 8.13 1.09 -3.68
C THR A 146 8.94 1.92 -4.66
N LEU A 147 9.04 3.25 -4.46
CA LEU A 147 9.90 4.10 -5.29
C LEU A 147 11.39 3.71 -5.17
N LEU A 148 11.86 3.44 -3.95
CA LEU A 148 13.23 2.96 -3.72
C LEU A 148 13.45 1.56 -4.33
N ALA A 149 12.44 0.69 -4.30
CA ALA A 149 12.48 -0.62 -4.94
C ALA A 149 12.53 -0.49 -6.47
N ALA A 150 11.78 0.44 -7.07
CA ALA A 150 11.81 0.73 -8.50
C ALA A 150 13.18 1.23 -8.96
N VAL A 151 13.76 2.21 -8.25
CA VAL A 151 15.13 2.69 -8.51
C VAL A 151 16.13 1.54 -8.36
N SER A 152 15.99 0.72 -7.32
CA SER A 152 16.88 -0.41 -7.08
C SER A 152 16.76 -1.50 -8.15
N PHE A 153 15.56 -1.74 -8.66
CA PHE A 153 15.33 -2.67 -9.76
C PHE A 153 16.04 -2.18 -11.03
N GLN A 154 15.83 -0.92 -11.41
CA GLN A 154 16.48 -0.32 -12.58
C GLN A 154 18.02 -0.36 -12.48
N ASN A 155 18.58 -0.08 -11.30
CA ASN A 155 20.03 -0.15 -11.09
C ASN A 155 20.58 -1.57 -11.18
N ARG A 156 19.82 -2.57 -10.72
CA ARG A 156 20.21 -3.98 -10.86
C ARG A 156 20.19 -4.42 -12.32
N GLU A 157 19.20 -4.01 -13.11
CA GLU A 157 19.13 -4.38 -14.52
C GLU A 157 20.23 -3.76 -15.37
N LYS A 158 20.57 -2.48 -15.15
CA LYS A 158 21.68 -1.80 -15.85
C LYS A 158 23.04 -2.47 -15.69
N ARG A 159 23.21 -3.38 -14.72
CA ARG A 159 24.45 -4.14 -14.54
C ARG A 159 24.52 -5.42 -15.36
N PHE A 160 23.41 -5.83 -15.98
CA PHE A 160 23.32 -7.05 -16.80
C PHE A 160 23.18 -6.76 -18.31
N THR A 161 23.18 -5.49 -18.69
CA THR A 161 23.27 -4.98 -20.06
C THR A 161 24.61 -4.28 -20.24
#